data_AF-A0A252F565-F1
#
_entry.id   AF-A0A252F565-F1
#
_cell.length_a   1.000
_cell.length_b   1.000
_cell.length_c   1.000
_cell.angle_alpha   90.00
_cell.angle_beta   90.00
_cell.angle_gamma   90.00
#
_symmetry.space_group_name_H-M   'P 1'
#
loop_
_entity.id
_entity.type
_entity.pdbx_description
1 polymer ?
#
loop_
_entity_poly.entity_id
_entity_poly.type
_entity_poly.pdbx_seq_one_letter_code
_entity_poly.pdbx_strand_id
1 'polypeptide(L)'
;MIMFNQTKSEPGKETIMKQQKFFVIVITVCALLLSLAGCASSSAFDGSSAKNADSYHLDVKTMNGTDTHTLELKQGDTLKILFETVKGSLEMKITSPDGTSLYQGDGAVEFRCGRRKPSR
;
A
#
# COMPACT_ATOMS: atom_id res chain seq x y z
N MET A 1 2.93 -73.51 47.84
CA MET A 1 2.77 -72.04 47.90
C MET A 1 3.92 -71.40 47.16
N ILE A 2 3.69 -70.92 45.93
CA ILE A 2 3.97 -69.55 45.43
C ILE A 2 3.00 -69.34 44.25
N MET A 3 2.18 -68.28 44.32
CA MET A 3 1.19 -67.89 43.31
C MET A 3 1.87 -67.18 42.13
N PHE A 4 1.56 -67.60 40.90
CA PHE A 4 1.87 -66.80 39.70
C PHE A 4 0.71 -65.83 39.44
N ASN A 5 0.95 -64.55 39.73
CA ASN A 5 0.01 -63.47 39.44
C ASN A 5 0.20 -62.99 38.00
N GLN A 6 -0.74 -63.32 37.10
CA GLN A 6 -0.75 -62.81 35.73
C GLN A 6 -1.40 -61.42 35.71
N THR A 7 -0.61 -60.36 35.49
CA THR A 7 -1.15 -59.03 35.15
C THR A 7 -1.26 -58.91 33.65
N LYS A 8 -2.49 -59.05 33.15
CA LYS A 8 -2.89 -58.77 31.77
C LYS A 8 -2.70 -57.27 31.50
N SER A 9 -1.71 -56.90 30.69
CA SER A 9 -1.58 -55.54 30.16
C SER A 9 -2.56 -55.35 29.00
N GLU A 10 -3.58 -54.52 29.22
CA GLU A 10 -4.59 -54.19 28.22
C GLU A 10 -4.01 -53.24 27.14
N PRO A 11 -4.02 -53.63 25.85
CA PRO A 11 -3.54 -52.78 24.76
C PRO A 11 -4.65 -51.81 24.33
N GLY A 12 -4.92 -50.76 25.10
CA GLY A 12 -6.06 -49.88 24.78
C GLY A 12 -5.99 -48.43 25.25
N LYS A 13 -4.90 -47.99 25.88
CA LYS A 13 -4.83 -46.67 26.54
C LYS A 13 -3.67 -45.78 26.09
N GLU A 14 -2.62 -46.35 25.52
CA GLU A 14 -1.45 -45.61 25.00
C GLU A 14 -1.70 -44.97 23.62
N THR A 15 -2.42 -45.66 22.73
CA THR A 15 -2.65 -45.23 21.34
C THR A 15 -3.69 -44.12 21.22
N ILE A 16 -4.71 -44.12 22.08
CA ILE A 16 -5.80 -43.13 22.09
C ILE A 16 -5.26 -41.76 22.55
N MET A 17 -4.38 -41.74 23.55
CA MET A 17 -3.81 -40.49 24.09
C MET A 17 -2.80 -39.83 23.13
N LYS A 18 -2.13 -40.60 22.26
CA LYS A 18 -1.25 -40.06 21.20
C LYS A 18 -2.03 -39.43 20.04
N GLN A 19 -3.12 -40.07 19.60
CA GLN A 19 -4.03 -39.55 18.58
C GLN A 19 -4.65 -38.21 18.99
N GLN A 20 -5.13 -38.12 20.25
CA GLN A 20 -5.74 -36.90 20.78
C GLN A 20 -4.74 -35.73 20.89
N LYS A 21 -3.49 -36.01 21.29
CA LYS A 21 -2.41 -35.00 21.34
C LYS A 21 -2.00 -34.53 19.95
N PHE A 22 -1.96 -35.42 18.96
CA PHE A 22 -1.63 -35.07 17.58
C PHE A 22 -2.71 -34.17 16.96
N PHE A 23 -3.98 -34.46 17.23
CA PHE A 23 -5.10 -33.64 16.76
C PHE A 23 -5.06 -32.22 17.34
N VAL A 24 -4.72 -32.07 18.63
CA VAL A 24 -4.54 -30.77 19.28
C VAL A 24 -3.37 -29.99 18.67
N ILE A 25 -2.24 -30.67 18.37
CA ILE A 25 -1.09 -30.04 17.70
C ILE A 25 -1.47 -29.55 16.30
N VAL A 26 -2.17 -30.38 15.51
CA VAL A 26 -2.63 -30.00 14.16
C VAL A 26 -3.57 -28.80 14.21
N ILE A 27 -4.54 -28.78 15.14
CA ILE A 27 -5.43 -27.62 15.31
C ILE A 27 -4.66 -26.37 15.70
N THR A 28 -3.70 -26.49 16.62
CA THR A 28 -2.89 -25.35 17.09
C THR A 28 -2.04 -24.79 15.95
N VAL A 29 -1.42 -25.65 15.15
CA VAL A 29 -0.64 -25.27 13.97
C VAL A 29 -1.55 -24.64 12.91
N CYS A 30 -2.71 -25.21 12.63
CA CYS A 30 -3.69 -24.62 11.70
C CYS A 30 -4.19 -23.25 12.17
N ALA A 31 -4.47 -23.07 13.46
CA ALA A 31 -4.88 -21.78 14.02
C ALA A 31 -3.76 -20.73 13.90
N LEU A 32 -2.50 -21.12 14.12
CA LEU A 32 -1.34 -20.26 13.92
C LEU A 32 -1.15 -19.90 12.44
N LEU A 33 -1.32 -20.85 11.52
CA LEU A 33 -1.23 -20.59 10.07
C LEU A 33 -2.35 -19.67 9.57
N LEU A 34 -3.56 -19.78 10.10
CA LEU A 34 -4.69 -18.90 9.77
C LEU A 34 -4.47 -17.47 10.28
N SER A 35 -3.73 -17.29 11.38
CA SER A 35 -3.39 -15.95 11.91
C SER A 35 -2.42 -15.15 11.04
N LEU A 36 -1.67 -15.80 10.14
CA LEU A 36 -0.66 -15.16 9.30
C LEU A 36 -1.19 -14.69 7.93
N ALA A 37 -2.40 -15.11 7.54
CA ALA A 37 -3.04 -14.70 6.29
C ALA A 37 -3.64 -13.27 6.33
N GLY A 38 -3.52 -12.58 7.47
CA GLY A 38 -4.10 -11.26 7.71
C GLY A 38 -3.22 -10.06 7.32
N CYS A 39 -2.10 -10.25 6.63
CA CYS A 39 -1.34 -9.12 6.08
C CYS A 39 -1.95 -8.69 4.73
N ALA A 40 -3.25 -8.34 4.74
CA ALA A 40 -3.85 -7.65 3.62
C ALA A 40 -3.21 -6.26 3.58
N SER A 41 -2.33 -6.05 2.60
CA SER A 41 -1.78 -4.74 2.31
C SER A 41 -2.95 -3.79 2.08
N SER A 42 -3.29 -2.99 3.08
CA SER A 42 -4.25 -1.90 2.96
C SER A 42 -3.90 -1.13 1.70
N SER A 43 -4.88 -0.88 0.83
CA SER A 43 -4.65 -0.24 -0.46
C SER A 43 -3.74 0.97 -0.29
N ALA A 44 -2.64 0.98 -1.04
CA ALA A 44 -1.62 2.02 -0.96
C ALA A 44 -2.18 3.42 -1.28
N PHE A 45 -3.42 3.51 -1.81
CA PHE A 45 -4.12 4.75 -2.11
C PHE A 45 -5.50 4.75 -1.45
N ASP A 46 -5.80 5.82 -0.71
CA ASP A 46 -7.12 6.23 -0.23
C ASP A 46 -7.35 7.67 -0.68
N GLY A 47 -8.35 7.88 -1.53
CA GLY A 47 -8.57 9.15 -2.21
C GLY A 47 -9.46 9.02 -3.45
N SER A 48 -9.48 10.07 -4.27
CA SER A 48 -10.15 10.08 -5.57
C SER A 48 -9.29 10.77 -6.63
N SER A 49 -9.38 10.32 -7.88
CA SER A 49 -8.69 10.96 -9.00
C SER A 49 -9.59 11.05 -10.23
N ALA A 50 -9.52 12.18 -10.93
CA ALA A 50 -10.16 12.40 -12.22
C ALA A 50 -9.12 12.97 -13.21
N LYS A 51 -8.86 12.20 -14.27
CA LYS A 51 -7.86 12.49 -15.29
C LYS A 51 -8.56 12.83 -16.60
N ASN A 52 -8.64 14.11 -16.93
CA ASN A 52 -9.24 14.60 -18.16
C ASN A 52 -8.14 15.07 -19.12
N ALA A 53 -8.50 15.32 -20.37
CA ALA A 53 -7.55 15.82 -21.36
C ALA A 53 -7.01 17.22 -21.00
N ASP A 54 -7.80 18.02 -20.29
CA ASP A 54 -7.56 19.41 -19.94
C ASP A 54 -7.38 19.66 -18.44
N SER A 55 -7.65 18.66 -17.59
CA SER A 55 -7.54 18.81 -16.13
C SER A 55 -7.09 17.54 -15.43
N TYR A 56 -6.50 17.74 -14.25
CA TYR A 56 -6.19 16.67 -13.32
C TYR A 56 -6.64 17.06 -11.92
N HIS A 57 -7.56 16.28 -11.36
CA HIS A 57 -8.05 16.43 -10.00
C HIS A 57 -7.61 15.24 -9.18
N LEU A 58 -6.97 15.51 -8.05
CA LEU A 58 -6.48 14.50 -7.12
C LEU A 58 -6.80 14.93 -5.69
N ASP A 59 -7.58 14.10 -4.99
CA ASP A 59 -7.80 14.17 -3.54
C ASP A 59 -7.14 12.95 -2.90
N VAL A 60 -6.23 13.18 -1.96
CA VAL A 60 -5.44 12.13 -1.31
C VAL A 60 -5.56 12.22 0.20
N LYS A 61 -6.00 11.12 0.81
CA LYS A 61 -5.90 10.90 2.25
C LYS A 61 -4.67 10.07 2.61
N THR A 62 -4.34 9.07 1.80
CA THR A 62 -3.14 8.24 1.97
C THR A 62 -2.66 7.79 0.59
N MET A 63 -1.37 7.92 0.28
CA MET A 63 -0.77 7.42 -0.96
C MET A 63 0.67 6.95 -0.71
N ASN A 64 0.95 5.67 -0.97
CA ASN A 64 2.28 5.04 -0.86
C ASN A 64 2.88 4.70 -2.25
N GLY A 65 2.53 5.46 -3.27
CA GLY A 65 2.94 5.23 -4.66
C GLY A 65 2.95 6.51 -5.49
N THR A 66 3.06 6.35 -6.81
CA THR A 66 3.09 7.45 -7.77
C THR A 66 1.83 7.43 -8.63
N ASP A 67 1.20 8.58 -8.80
CA ASP A 67 0.19 8.78 -9.84
C ASP A 67 0.68 9.78 -10.90
N THR A 68 0.51 9.42 -12.17
CA THR A 68 0.98 10.20 -13.31
C THR A 68 -0.17 10.55 -14.25
N HIS A 69 -0.17 11.79 -14.74
CA HIS A 69 -1.05 12.27 -15.80
C HIS A 69 -0.29 13.24 -16.72
N THR A 70 -0.64 13.26 -18.01
CA THR A 70 -0.03 14.16 -18.99
C THR A 70 -1.09 15.08 -19.58
N LEU A 71 -0.85 16.39 -19.51
CA LEU A 71 -1.68 17.43 -20.13
C LEU A 71 -0.94 18.02 -21.33
N GLU A 72 -1.63 18.13 -22.46
CA GLU A 72 -1.09 18.79 -23.65
C GLU A 72 -1.37 20.29 -23.60
N LEU A 73 -0.31 21.09 -23.46
CA LEU A 73 -0.39 22.56 -23.44
C LEU A 73 0.21 23.15 -24.71
N LYS A 74 -0.49 24.13 -25.29
CA LYS A 74 -0.02 24.92 -26.42
C LYS A 74 0.65 26.20 -25.94
N GLN A 75 1.40 26.81 -26.85
CA GLN A 75 2.05 28.09 -26.56
C GLN A 75 0.99 29.15 -26.21
N GLY A 76 1.19 29.84 -25.09
CA GLY A 76 0.29 30.89 -24.62
C GLY A 76 -0.79 30.39 -23.67
N ASP A 77 -0.99 29.07 -23.55
CA ASP A 77 -1.90 28.47 -22.57
C ASP A 77 -1.42 28.73 -21.14
N THR A 78 -2.38 28.79 -20.22
CA THR A 78 -2.12 28.96 -18.79
C THR A 78 -2.44 27.67 -18.07
N LEU A 79 -1.44 27.11 -17.41
CA LEU A 79 -1.60 26.02 -16.46
C LEU A 79 -1.87 26.62 -15.08
N LYS A 80 -3.08 26.40 -14.57
CA LYS A 80 -3.46 26.80 -13.22
C LYS A 80 -3.32 25.60 -12.28
N ILE A 81 -2.63 25.80 -11.17
CA ILE A 81 -2.41 24.75 -10.18
C ILE A 81 -2.94 25.24 -8.84
N LEU A 82 -3.92 24.50 -8.31
CA LEU A 82 -4.46 24.70 -6.99
C LEU A 82 -4.20 23.44 -6.20
N PHE A 83 -3.68 23.60 -5.00
CA PHE A 83 -3.54 22.51 -4.05
C PHE A 83 -3.74 23.06 -2.66
N GLU A 84 -4.27 22.21 -1.79
CA GLU A 84 -4.62 22.53 -0.42
C GLU A 84 -4.14 21.38 0.47
N THR A 85 -3.44 21.70 1.55
CA THR A 85 -2.99 20.71 2.53
C THR A 85 -3.80 20.87 3.81
N VAL A 86 -4.74 19.96 4.05
CA VAL A 86 -5.57 19.96 5.27
C VAL A 86 -4.78 19.38 6.46
N LYS A 87 -4.00 18.32 6.23
CA LYS A 87 -3.14 17.67 7.23
C LYS A 87 -1.89 17.08 6.58
N GLY A 88 -0.80 16.98 7.35
CA GLY A 88 0.48 16.45 6.89
C GLY A 88 1.33 17.51 6.19
N SER A 89 2.26 17.05 5.34
CA SER A 89 3.12 17.91 4.54
C SER A 89 3.06 17.46 3.09
N LEU A 90 2.82 18.40 2.18
CA LEU A 90 2.86 18.18 0.75
C LEU A 90 3.95 19.07 0.15
N GLU A 91 4.82 18.51 -0.68
CA GLU A 91 5.79 19.27 -1.45
C GLU A 91 5.38 19.28 -2.92
N MET A 92 5.32 20.45 -3.53
CA MET A 92 5.13 20.60 -4.96
C MET A 92 6.39 21.13 -5.62
N LYS A 93 6.79 20.47 -6.71
CA LYS A 93 7.88 20.94 -7.57
C LYS A 93 7.43 20.97 -9.03
N ILE A 94 7.73 22.06 -9.71
CA ILE A 94 7.50 22.20 -11.16
C ILE A 94 8.86 22.40 -11.81
N THR A 95 9.17 21.56 -12.78
CA THR A 95 10.43 21.61 -13.52
C THR A 95 10.20 21.80 -15.00
N SER A 96 10.99 22.66 -15.63
CA SER A 96 11.09 22.70 -17.09
C SER A 96 11.75 21.42 -17.62
N PRO A 97 11.65 21.15 -18.94
CA PRO A 97 12.31 20.00 -19.56
C PRO A 97 13.84 19.96 -19.42
N ASP A 98 14.48 21.10 -19.13
CA ASP A 98 15.92 21.20 -18.84
C ASP A 98 16.29 20.92 -17.38
N GLY A 99 15.30 20.60 -16.54
CA GLY A 99 15.48 20.29 -15.12
C GLY A 99 15.47 21.52 -14.19
N THR A 100 15.36 22.74 -14.72
CA THR A 100 15.27 23.96 -13.90
C THR A 100 13.99 23.94 -13.08
N SER A 101 14.11 24.18 -11.77
CA SER A 101 12.94 24.32 -10.89
C SER A 101 12.26 25.65 -11.16
N LEU A 102 11.06 25.61 -11.75
CA LEU A 102 10.21 26.78 -11.98
C LEU A 102 9.40 27.14 -10.73
N TYR A 103 9.16 26.16 -9.85
CA TYR A 103 8.46 26.33 -8.58
C TYR A 103 8.86 25.26 -7.58
N GLN A 104 8.95 25.66 -6.31
CA GLN A 104 8.99 24.75 -5.17
C GLN A 104 8.30 25.44 -4.00
N GLY A 105 7.25 24.85 -3.44
CA GLY A 105 6.47 25.48 -2.38
C GLY A 105 5.17 24.75 -2.02
N ASP A 106 4.36 25.38 -1.18
CA ASP A 106 3.17 24.83 -0.52
C ASP A 106 1.86 25.61 -0.83
N GLY A 107 1.81 26.47 -1.86
CA GLY A 107 0.61 27.25 -2.22
C GLY A 107 0.26 27.38 -3.71
N ALA A 108 -0.90 27.98 -4.01
CA ALA A 108 -1.45 28.12 -5.36
C ALA A 108 -0.55 28.93 -6.32
N VAL A 109 -0.47 28.50 -7.58
CA VAL A 109 0.41 29.11 -8.58
C VAL A 109 -0.18 29.01 -10.00
N GLU A 110 0.05 30.03 -10.81
CA GLU A 110 -0.35 30.09 -12.23
C GLU A 110 0.89 30.18 -13.13
N PHE A 111 0.98 29.29 -14.11
CA PHE A 111 2.06 29.26 -15.08
C PHE A 111 1.56 29.51 -16.48
N ARG A 112 2.27 30.34 -17.23
CA ARG A 112 2.00 30.54 -18.66
C ARG A 112 3.04 29.83 -19.50
N CYS A 113 2.58 29.02 -20.45
CA CYS A 113 3.45 28.29 -21.36
C CYS A 113 4.13 29.26 -22.34
N GLY A 114 5.44 29.49 -22.12
CA GLY A 114 6.28 30.36 -22.95
C GLY A 114 6.98 29.63 -24.11
N ARG A 115 7.73 30.38 -24.93
CA ARG A 115 8.60 29.78 -25.97
C ARG A 115 9.90 29.25 -25.36
N ARG A 116 10.40 28.10 -25.85
CA ARG A 116 11.80 27.71 -25.68
C ARG A 116 12.69 28.85 -26.20
N LYS A 117 13.60 29.37 -25.36
CA LYS A 117 14.75 30.13 -25.86
C LYS A 117 15.60 29.16 -26.68
N PRO A 118 15.96 29.48 -27.94
CA PRO A 118 16.90 28.66 -28.67
C PRO A 118 18.25 28.68 -27.95
N SER A 119 18.81 27.49 -27.71
CA SER A 119 20.23 27.37 -27.36
C SER A 119 21.03 28.07 -28.43
N ARG A 120 21.89 29.01 -28.04
CA ARG A 120 22.94 29.51 -28.93
C ARG A 120 23.92 28.39 -29.24
#